data_AF-A0A0E0GX92-F1
#
_entry.id   AF-A0A0E0GX92-F1
#
_cell.length_a   1.000
_cell.length_b   1.000
_cell.length_c   1.000
_cell.angle_alpha   90.00
_cell.angle_beta   90.00
_cell.angle_gamma   90.00
#
_symmetry.space_group_name_H-M   'P 1'
#
loop_
_entity.id
_entity.type
_entity.pdbx_description
1 polymer ?
#
loop_
_entity_poly.entity_id
_entity_poly.type
_entity_poly.pdbx_seq_one_letter_code
_entity_poly.pdbx_strand_id
1 'polypeptide(L)'
;MLDCHGEGRWNALARCAWLKRTGKSCRLRWLNYLRPDVSRGNMTAQEQLLILELHGWWGNRRSKIAQHLPGRTDNEIKNYWRTRVQKHAKHLNCDVNSQQFNDLMRYLWMPRLLDRIHRSQSQSHDTDDADLSAASCITVTA
;
A
#
# COMPACT_ATOMS: atom_id res chain seq x y z
N MET A 1 19.44 3.44 17.06
CA MET A 1 20.04 2.14 17.47
C MET A 1 20.03 1.07 16.35
N LEU A 2 19.88 1.49 15.08
CA LEU A 2 20.20 0.66 13.91
C LEU A 2 21.30 1.30 13.03
N ASP A 3 21.58 2.59 13.21
CA ASP A 3 22.66 3.28 12.48
C ASP A 3 24.07 2.83 12.85
N CYS A 4 24.27 2.17 14.01
CA CYS A 4 25.60 1.79 14.49
C CYS A 4 26.04 0.36 14.08
N HIS A 5 25.13 -0.48 13.60
CA HIS A 5 25.43 -1.85 13.20
C HIS A 5 24.75 -2.12 11.85
N GLY A 6 25.48 -1.84 10.77
CA GLY A 6 24.98 -1.91 9.39
C GLY A 6 24.14 -3.15 9.08
N GLU A 7 23.26 -2.99 8.09
CA GLU A 7 22.32 -4.02 7.64
C GLU A 7 23.05 -5.37 7.42
N GLY A 8 22.64 -6.41 8.15
CA GLY A 8 23.19 -7.77 7.96
C GLY A 8 23.59 -8.51 9.24
N ARG A 9 23.94 -7.82 10.33
CA ARG A 9 24.35 -8.47 11.60
C ARG A 9 23.20 -8.74 12.57
N TRP A 10 22.09 -9.25 12.06
CA TRP A 10 20.84 -9.42 12.82
C TRP A 10 20.98 -10.36 14.04
N ASN A 11 21.86 -11.37 13.95
CA ASN A 11 22.14 -12.26 15.08
C ASN A 11 22.93 -11.56 16.19
N ALA A 12 23.88 -10.69 15.84
CA ALA A 12 24.61 -9.89 16.82
C ALA A 12 23.67 -8.86 17.45
N LEU A 13 22.84 -8.19 16.64
CA LEU A 13 21.86 -7.22 17.11
C LEU A 13 20.86 -7.83 18.10
N ALA A 14 20.34 -9.03 17.81
CA ALA A 14 19.44 -9.74 18.72
C ALA A 14 20.11 -10.06 20.08
N ARG A 15 21.37 -10.50 20.06
CA ARG A 15 22.15 -10.77 21.28
C ARG A 15 22.47 -9.49 22.06
N CYS A 16 22.95 -8.45 21.39
CA CYS A 16 23.34 -7.19 22.01
C CYS A 16 22.14 -6.44 22.61
N ALA A 17 20.96 -6.56 22.01
CA ALA A 17 19.73 -5.95 22.51
C ALA A 17 19.02 -6.80 23.59
N TRP A 18 19.64 -7.89 24.07
CA TRP A 18 19.06 -8.83 25.04
C TRP A 18 17.65 -9.32 24.63
N LEU A 19 17.37 -9.35 23.32
CA LEU A 19 16.09 -9.77 22.79
C LEU A 19 16.05 -11.29 22.80
N LYS A 20 15.01 -11.88 23.41
CA LYS A 20 14.68 -13.32 23.29
C LYS A 20 14.13 -13.65 21.88
N ARG A 21 14.78 -13.17 20.82
CA ARG A 21 14.36 -13.32 19.42
C ARG A 21 15.55 -13.75 18.56
N THR A 22 15.28 -14.46 17.47
CA THR A 22 16.30 -14.87 16.51
C THR A 22 16.62 -13.71 15.55
N GLY A 23 17.84 -13.66 15.00
CA GLY A 23 18.19 -12.65 14.00
C GLY A 23 17.30 -12.69 12.76
N LYS A 24 16.73 -13.84 12.40
CA LYS A 24 15.72 -13.95 11.34
C LYS A 24 14.46 -13.14 11.66
N SER A 25 13.99 -13.17 12.91
CA SER A 25 12.84 -12.37 13.36
C SER A 25 13.16 -10.88 13.34
N CYS A 26 14.36 -10.50 13.80
CA CYS A 26 14.83 -9.11 13.74
C CYS A 26 14.90 -8.59 12.30
N ARG A 27 15.48 -9.37 11.38
CA ARG A 27 15.53 -9.04 9.95
C ARG A 27 14.14 -8.85 9.36
N LEU A 28 13.22 -9.77 9.63
CA LEU A 28 11.86 -9.68 9.10
C LEU A 28 11.14 -8.45 9.66
N ARG A 29 11.32 -8.13 10.95
CA ARG A 29 10.74 -6.93 11.56
C ARG A 29 11.29 -5.65 10.94
N TRP A 30 12.60 -5.61 10.65
CA TRP A 30 13.20 -4.49 9.94
C TRP A 30 12.56 -4.30 8.57
N LEU A 31 12.63 -5.32 7.72
CA LEU A 31 12.16 -5.27 6.33
C LEU A 31 10.67 -4.94 6.19
N ASN A 32 9.84 -5.33 7.16
CA ASN A 32 8.37 -5.17 7.06
C ASN A 32 7.81 -3.97 7.81
N TYR A 33 8.56 -3.35 8.73
CA TYR A 33 7.98 -2.34 9.63
C TYR A 33 8.91 -1.21 10.03
N LEU A 34 10.21 -1.48 10.21
CA LEU A 34 11.13 -0.48 10.76
C LEU A 34 11.95 0.25 9.70
N ARG A 35 12.12 -0.35 8.51
CA ARG A 35 12.85 0.28 7.40
C ARG A 35 12.15 1.61 7.03
N PRO A 36 12.89 2.73 6.91
CA PRO A 36 12.29 4.06 6.79
C PRO A 36 11.54 4.28 5.49
N ASP A 37 11.86 3.50 4.45
CA ASP A 37 11.19 3.52 3.15
C ASP A 37 9.85 2.74 3.14
N VAL A 38 9.49 2.03 4.21
CA VAL A 38 8.24 1.28 4.28
C VAL A 38 7.09 2.20 4.67
N SER A 39 6.13 2.34 3.76
CA SER A 39 4.92 3.13 3.93
C SER A 39 4.06 2.59 5.06
N ARG A 40 3.71 3.45 6.01
CA ARG A 40 2.86 3.09 7.15
C ARG A 40 1.43 3.54 6.90
N GLY A 41 0.50 2.59 6.88
CA GLY A 41 -0.92 2.89 6.81
C GLY A 41 -1.68 1.99 5.85
N ASN A 42 -2.95 2.33 5.67
CA ASN A 42 -3.85 1.62 4.77
C ASN A 42 -3.34 1.71 3.33
N MET A 43 -3.61 0.67 2.52
CA MET A 43 -3.40 0.75 1.08
C MET A 43 -4.36 1.77 0.47
N THR A 44 -3.82 2.68 -0.31
CA THR A 44 -4.56 3.68 -1.08
C THR A 44 -5.35 3.02 -2.22
N ALA A 45 -6.32 3.73 -2.81
CA ALA A 45 -7.11 3.18 -3.90
C ALA A 45 -6.25 2.88 -5.14
N GLN A 46 -5.23 3.71 -5.39
CA GLN A 46 -4.25 3.59 -6.46
C GLN A 46 -3.40 2.33 -6.27
N GLU A 47 -2.85 2.11 -5.06
CA GLU A 47 -2.10 0.90 -4.73
C GLU A 47 -2.98 -0.35 -4.85
N GLN A 48 -4.23 -0.28 -4.38
CA GLN A 48 -5.19 -1.38 -4.48
C GLN A 48 -5.44 -1.78 -5.95
N LEU A 49 -5.65 -0.80 -6.83
CA LEU A 49 -5.85 -1.03 -8.25
C LEU A 49 -4.62 -1.72 -8.87
N LEU A 50 -3.43 -1.17 -8.63
CA LEU A 50 -2.19 -1.71 -9.18
C LEU A 50 -1.92 -3.14 -8.69
N ILE A 51 -2.22 -3.45 -7.41
CA ILE A 51 -2.11 -4.82 -6.90
C ILE A 51 -3.03 -5.77 -7.67
N LEU A 52 -4.28 -5.37 -7.94
CA LEU A 52 -5.24 -6.21 -8.65
C LEU A 52 -4.81 -6.43 -10.11
N GLU A 53 -4.35 -5.38 -10.78
CA GLU A 53 -3.85 -5.46 -12.16
C GLU A 53 -2.64 -6.38 -12.26
N LEU A 54 -1.60 -6.13 -11.46
CA LEU A 54 -0.37 -6.92 -11.49
C LEU A 54 -0.57 -8.38 -11.05
N HIS A 55 -1.53 -8.64 -10.14
CA HIS A 55 -1.90 -10.01 -9.80
C HIS A 55 -2.55 -10.73 -10.98
N GLY A 56 -3.38 -10.05 -11.79
CA GLY A 56 -3.90 -10.63 -13.04
C GLY A 56 -2.79 -11.05 -14.02
N TRP A 57 -1.63 -10.38 -13.98
CA TRP A 57 -0.52 -10.64 -14.90
C TRP A 57 0.49 -11.66 -14.35
N TRP A 58 0.78 -11.61 -13.05
CA TRP A 58 1.85 -12.42 -12.42
C TRP A 58 1.36 -13.40 -11.34
N GLY A 59 0.09 -13.38 -11.00
CA GLY A 59 -0.51 -14.20 -9.95
C GLY A 59 0.14 -13.98 -8.59
N ASN A 60 0.42 -15.07 -7.87
CA ASN A 60 0.89 -15.05 -6.49
C ASN A 60 2.37 -14.62 -6.30
N ARG A 61 3.00 -13.99 -7.31
CA ARG A 61 4.39 -13.51 -7.28
C ARG A 61 4.51 -12.16 -6.56
N ARG A 62 4.18 -12.13 -5.27
CA ARG A 62 4.08 -10.91 -4.44
C ARG A 62 5.37 -10.09 -4.40
N SER A 63 6.53 -10.75 -4.36
CA SER A 63 7.82 -10.07 -4.39
C SER A 63 8.05 -9.32 -5.71
N LYS A 64 7.50 -9.82 -6.82
CA LYS A 64 7.54 -9.13 -8.12
C LYS A 64 6.56 -7.96 -8.15
N ILE A 65 5.35 -8.14 -7.63
CA ILE A 65 4.35 -7.07 -7.51
C ILE A 65 4.88 -5.92 -6.63
N ALA A 66 5.55 -6.22 -5.52
CA ALA A 66 6.13 -5.23 -4.60
C ALA A 66 7.16 -4.30 -5.27
N GLN A 67 7.83 -4.74 -6.33
CA GLN A 67 8.79 -3.91 -7.06
C GLN A 67 8.11 -2.71 -7.76
N HIS A 68 6.80 -2.79 -8.00
CA HIS A 68 6.03 -1.74 -8.65
C HIS A 68 5.27 -0.85 -7.66
N LEU A 69 5.36 -1.13 -6.36
CA LEU A 69 4.67 -0.38 -5.31
C LEU A 69 5.72 0.22 -4.36
N PRO A 70 6.18 1.46 -4.62
CA PRO A 70 7.22 2.07 -3.79
C PRO A 70 6.78 2.14 -2.33
N GLY A 71 7.65 1.67 -1.45
CA GLY A 71 7.40 1.60 -0.02
C GLY A 71 6.40 0.54 0.44
N ARG A 72 5.90 -0.33 -0.45
CA ARG A 72 5.10 -1.51 -0.06
C ARG A 72 5.90 -2.79 -0.15
N THR A 73 5.59 -3.69 0.77
CA THR A 73 6.26 -4.98 0.92
C THR A 73 5.40 -6.13 0.37
N ASP A 74 6.05 -7.24 0.04
CA ASP A 74 5.38 -8.47 -0.38
C ASP A 74 4.39 -8.99 0.69
N ASN A 75 4.70 -8.75 1.97
CA ASN A 75 3.83 -9.10 3.09
C ASN A 75 2.56 -8.25 3.13
N GLU A 76 2.62 -6.96 2.82
CA GLU A 76 1.45 -6.10 2.72
C GLU A 76 0.55 -6.54 1.56
N ILE A 77 1.12 -6.86 0.40
CA ILE A 77 0.36 -7.37 -0.77
C ILE A 77 -0.32 -8.69 -0.41
N LYS A 78 0.40 -9.61 0.25
CA LYS A 78 -0.19 -10.84 0.80
C LYS A 78 -1.36 -10.54 1.74
N ASN A 79 -1.17 -9.58 2.64
CA ASN A 79 -2.17 -9.23 3.64
C ASN A 79 -3.42 -8.64 2.99
N TYR A 80 -3.26 -7.74 2.02
CA TYR A 80 -4.37 -7.18 1.24
C TYR A 80 -5.16 -8.27 0.52
N TRP A 81 -4.47 -9.17 -0.18
CA TRP A 81 -5.12 -10.28 -0.86
C TRP A 81 -5.95 -11.14 0.10
N ARG A 82 -5.39 -11.47 1.27
CA ARG A 82 -6.08 -12.29 2.28
C ARG A 82 -7.29 -11.58 2.90
N THR A 83 -7.12 -10.32 3.28
CA THR A 83 -8.11 -9.60 4.10
C THR A 83 -9.20 -8.91 3.29
N ARG A 84 -8.90 -8.56 2.03
CA ARG A 84 -9.85 -7.89 1.13
C ARG A 84 -10.33 -8.85 0.05
N VAL A 85 -9.42 -9.33 -0.80
CA VAL A 85 -9.78 -10.07 -2.02
C VAL A 85 -10.40 -11.43 -1.70
N GLN A 86 -9.71 -12.26 -0.91
CA GLN A 86 -10.23 -13.57 -0.49
C GLN A 86 -11.49 -13.45 0.38
N LYS A 87 -11.57 -12.43 1.23
CA LYS A 87 -12.77 -12.19 2.03
C LYS A 87 -13.97 -11.84 1.15
N HIS A 88 -13.75 -11.03 0.12
CA HIS A 88 -14.80 -10.67 -0.85
C HIS A 88 -15.28 -11.87 -1.66
N ALA A 89 -14.36 -12.71 -2.16
CA ALA A 89 -14.72 -13.95 -2.86
C ALA A 89 -15.57 -14.88 -1.99
N LYS A 90 -15.17 -15.05 -0.72
CA LYS A 90 -15.95 -15.83 0.25
C LYS A 90 -17.35 -15.28 0.47
N HIS A 91 -17.51 -13.97 0.57
CA HIS A 91 -18.84 -13.35 0.72
C HIS A 91 -19.73 -13.56 -0.50
N LEU A 92 -19.13 -13.70 -1.68
CA LEU A 92 -19.81 -13.96 -2.94
C LEU A 92 -19.99 -15.47 -3.23
N ASN A 93 -19.58 -16.34 -2.30
CA ASN A 93 -19.58 -17.80 -2.48
C ASN A 93 -18.90 -18.26 -3.78
N CYS A 94 -17.85 -17.55 -4.22
CA CYS A 94 -17.08 -17.90 -5.41
C CYS A 94 -15.62 -18.20 -5.04
N ASP A 95 -14.96 -19.03 -5.86
CA ASP A 95 -13.52 -19.28 -5.70
C ASP A 95 -12.72 -18.08 -6.24
N VAL A 96 -11.63 -17.73 -5.54
CA VAL A 96 -10.78 -16.58 -5.91
C VAL A 96 -10.11 -16.77 -7.28
N ASN A 97 -10.00 -18.01 -7.77
CA ASN A 97 -9.43 -18.32 -9.08
C ASN A 97 -10.51 -18.64 -10.13
N SER A 98 -11.80 -18.54 -9.78
CA SER A 98 -12.89 -18.75 -10.73
C SER A 98 -12.95 -17.63 -11.76
N GLN A 99 -13.39 -17.94 -12.99
CA GLN A 99 -13.64 -16.91 -14.00
C GLN A 99 -14.68 -15.89 -13.54
N GLN A 100 -15.74 -16.35 -12.85
CA GLN A 100 -16.75 -15.48 -12.25
C GLN A 100 -16.14 -14.44 -11.32
N PHE A 101 -15.19 -14.82 -10.46
CA PHE A 101 -14.52 -13.87 -9.58
C PHE A 101 -13.67 -12.87 -10.36
N ASN A 102 -12.90 -13.34 -11.35
CA ASN A 102 -12.08 -12.48 -12.20
C ASN A 102 -12.92 -11.46 -12.97
N ASP A 103 -14.08 -11.87 -13.51
CA ASP A 103 -15.01 -10.97 -14.18
C ASP A 103 -15.58 -9.91 -13.23
N LEU A 104 -15.98 -10.29 -12.01
CA LEU A 104 -16.44 -9.35 -11.00
C LEU A 104 -15.33 -8.36 -10.60
N MET A 105 -14.07 -8.82 -10.51
CA MET A 105 -12.94 -7.92 -10.26
C MET A 105 -12.81 -6.90 -11.38
N ARG A 106 -12.82 -7.36 -12.64
CA ARG A 106 -12.53 -6.56 -13.82
C ARG A 106 -13.65 -5.58 -14.16
N TYR A 107 -14.92 -6.01 -14.07
CA TYR A 107 -16.06 -5.22 -14.53
C TYR A 107 -16.78 -4.46 -13.41
N LEU A 108 -16.61 -4.82 -12.14
CA LEU A 108 -17.27 -4.12 -11.03
C LEU A 108 -16.29 -3.48 -10.06
N TRP A 109 -15.30 -4.22 -9.57
CA TRP A 109 -14.43 -3.71 -8.51
C TRP A 109 -13.40 -2.71 -9.03
N MET A 110 -12.66 -3.03 -10.10
CA MET A 110 -11.66 -2.10 -10.67
C MET A 110 -12.27 -0.76 -11.11
N PRO A 111 -13.41 -0.70 -11.82
CA PRO A 111 -14.06 0.57 -12.17
C PRO A 111 -14.43 1.41 -10.94
N ARG A 112 -14.97 0.78 -9.88
CA ARG A 112 -15.28 1.48 -8.62
C ARG A 112 -14.04 2.04 -7.92
N LEU A 113 -12.89 1.37 -8.05
CA LEU A 113 -11.63 1.90 -7.53
C LEU A 113 -11.20 3.13 -8.32
N LEU A 114 -11.29 3.09 -9.65
CA LEU A 114 -10.99 4.21 -10.53
C LEU A 114 -11.89 5.42 -10.21
N ASP A 115 -13.20 5.22 -10.07
CA ASP A 115 -14.11 6.29 -9.68
C ASP A 115 -13.70 6.96 -8.36
N ARG A 116 -13.28 6.16 -7.38
CA ARG A 116 -12.80 6.67 -6.09
C ARG A 116 -11.49 7.44 -6.24
N ILE A 117 -10.59 6.99 -7.11
CA ILE A 117 -9.33 7.69 -7.41
C ILE A 117 -9.63 9.06 -8.04
N HIS A 118 -10.50 9.11 -9.06
CA HIS A 118 -10.88 10.36 -9.71
C HIS A 118 -11.51 11.35 -8.74
N ARG A 119 -12.47 10.90 -7.91
CA ARG A 119 -13.09 11.75 -6.89
C ARG A 119 -12.09 12.32 -5.88
N SER A 120 -11.06 11.54 -5.53
CA SER A 120 -10.02 11.98 -4.61
C SER A 120 -9.11 13.05 -5.23
N GLN A 121 -8.91 13.02 -6.55
CA GLN A 121 -8.11 14.01 -7.28
C GLN A 121 -8.87 15.32 -7.53
N SER A 122 -10.18 15.26 -7.81
CA SER A 122 -10.99 16.46 -7.99
C SER A 122 -11.05 17.31 -6.72
N GLN A 123 -11.17 16.68 -5.54
CA GLN A 123 -11.22 17.40 -4.25
C GLN A 123 -9.92 18.12 -3.89
N SER A 124 -8.77 17.64 -4.36
CA SER A 124 -7.48 18.32 -4.13
C SER A 124 -7.26 19.53 -5.04
N HIS A 125 -7.98 19.63 -6.16
CA HIS A 125 -7.79 20.71 -7.13
C HIS A 125 -8.63 21.96 -6.80
N ASP A 126 -9.77 21.80 -6.12
CA ASP A 126 -10.65 22.91 -5.72
C ASP A 126 -10.11 23.74 -4.53
N THR A 127 -9.15 23.21 -3.76
CA THR A 127 -8.58 23.92 -2.60
C THR A 127 -7.49 24.92 -2.96
N ASP A 128 -6.85 24.78 -4.12
CA ASP A 128 -5.74 25.65 -4.52
C ASP A 128 -6.22 26.94 -5.22
N ASP A 129 -7.42 26.92 -5.83
CA ASP A 129 -8.02 28.11 -6.47
C ASP A 129 -8.70 29.07 -5.45
N ALA A 130 -9.05 28.59 -4.26
CA ALA A 130 -9.69 29.42 -3.23
C ALA A 130 -8.71 30.38 -2.52
N ASP A 131 -7.40 30.08 -2.52
CA ASP A 131 -6.39 30.87 -1.77
C ASP A 131 -5.79 32.01 -2.60
N LEU A 132 -5.89 31.97 -3.94
CA LEU A 132 -5.46 33.05 -4.83
C LEU A 132 -6.50 34.19 -4.95
N SER A 133 -7.77 33.92 -4.64
CA SER A 133 -8.85 34.92 -4.66
C SER A 133 -8.80 35.88 -3.46
N ALA A 134 -8.27 35.43 -2.32
CA ALA A 134 -8.20 36.22 -1.09
C ALA A 134 -7.08 37.28 -1.08
N ALA A 135 -6.06 37.15 -1.95
CA ALA A 135 -4.89 38.03 -1.97
C ALA A 135 -5.10 39.36 -2.73
N SER A 136 -6.23 39.55 -3.43
CA SER A 136 -6.44 40.72 -4.30
C SER A 136 -7.24 41.87 -3.67
N CYS A 137 -7.63 41.81 -2.39
CA CYS A 137 -8.58 42.75 -1.80
C CYS A 137 -7.98 43.81 -0.86
N ILE A 138 -6.64 43.93 -0.74
CA ILE A 138 -6.02 44.97 0.09
C ILE A 138 -5.30 45.99 -0.80
N THR A 139 -6.03 46.94 -1.39
CA THR A 139 -5.49 48.30 -1.60
C THR A 139 -6.58 49.31 -1.94
N VAL A 140 -6.37 50.54 -1.44
CA VAL A 140 -7.10 51.79 -1.68
C VAL A 140 -8.31 52.06 -0.78
N THR A 141 -8.04 52.70 0.36
CA THR A 141 -8.86 53.81 0.85
C THR A 141 -7.97 55.03 0.96
N ALA A 142 -8.37 56.10 0.26
CA ALA A 142 -7.79 57.44 0.33
C ALA A 142 -8.46 58.25 1.46
#